data_AF-A0A9P4JMG4-F1
#
_entry.id   AF-A0A9P4JMG4-F1
#
_cell.length_a   1.000
_cell.length_b   1.000
_cell.length_c   1.000
_cell.angle_alpha   90.00
_cell.angle_beta   90.00
_cell.angle_gamma   90.00
#
_symmetry.space_group_name_H-M   'P 1'
#
loop_
_entity.id
_entity.type
_entity.pdbx_description
1 polymer ?
#
loop_
_entity_poly.entity_id
_entity_poly.type
_entity_poly.pdbx_seq_one_letter_code
_entity_poly.pdbx_strand_id
1 'polypeptide(L)'
;MKVTKKQPKPKGTQKSADSKAVQEPTSFHTEFSGSRRQNDEQDQDELSEILTEKPKAQGYPHLAHRIRNIPQEIVTSKWSPPSQQVQDQVREIFTYAMRSVIPTRRDERRGTEAEILLRQVVRKLERRVSRMLLPPNAKGMHFDLNQLLERNRILESHLTPATHANELLKKEIKRAELELADEKRNLAELETNLKSARLEQKKQDRPHPLLRLPKNFKIQGDGPEDIGLRPSTGTDMSVFDNFENPDPDLGHILEQLRRSLESMQANHDQVQGIDEAIKYAKVALDDVLFNHASSEQYDSL
;
A
#
# COMPACT_ATOMS: atom_id res chain seq x y z
N MET A 1 90.04 -15.63 29.84
CA MET A 1 90.06 -14.28 29.22
C MET A 1 88.68 -13.66 29.33
N LYS A 2 88.66 -12.35 29.60
CA LYS A 2 87.53 -11.59 30.16
C LYS A 2 86.52 -11.18 29.09
N VAL A 3 85.27 -11.10 29.56
CA VAL A 3 84.09 -10.50 28.94
C VAL A 3 84.37 -9.06 28.49
N THR A 4 83.90 -8.68 27.29
CA THR A 4 83.56 -7.28 26.99
C THR A 4 82.26 -7.16 26.22
N LYS A 5 81.29 -6.53 26.89
CA LYS A 5 80.04 -5.94 26.39
C LYS A 5 80.26 -5.07 25.14
N LYS A 6 79.30 -5.11 24.21
CA LYS A 6 78.88 -3.92 23.45
C LYS A 6 77.36 -3.90 23.31
N GLN A 7 76.75 -2.91 23.94
CA GLN A 7 75.54 -2.27 23.42
C GLN A 7 75.94 -1.16 22.44
N PRO A 8 75.02 -0.68 21.61
CA PRO A 8 74.43 0.63 21.93
C PRO A 8 72.91 0.73 21.75
N LYS A 9 72.40 1.80 22.37
CA LYS A 9 71.01 2.24 22.58
C LYS A 9 70.52 3.21 21.46
N PRO A 10 69.26 3.72 21.52
CA PRO A 10 68.37 3.93 20.36
C PRO A 10 68.12 5.40 19.97
N LYS A 11 67.47 5.59 18.82
CA LYS A 11 66.59 6.71 18.41
C LYS A 11 65.58 6.08 17.42
N GLY A 12 64.26 6.21 17.46
CA GLY A 12 63.37 7.19 18.04
C GLY A 12 62.56 7.82 16.90
N THR A 13 61.35 7.34 16.62
CA THR A 13 60.25 8.13 15.99
C THR A 13 58.93 7.37 15.98
N GLN A 14 57.88 8.16 16.21
CA GLN A 14 56.47 7.82 16.41
C GLN A 14 55.69 7.64 15.10
N LYS A 15 54.41 7.25 15.26
CA LYS A 15 53.19 7.40 14.41
C LYS A 15 52.70 6.09 13.78
N SER A 16 51.63 5.47 14.32
CA SER A 16 50.18 5.69 14.07
C SER A 16 49.78 5.38 12.62
N ALA A 17 48.73 4.66 12.24
CA ALA A 17 47.59 3.99 12.85
C ALA A 17 47.32 2.75 11.93
N ASP A 18 46.49 1.77 12.22
CA ASP A 18 45.04 1.85 12.08
C ASP A 18 44.46 0.48 12.50
N SER A 19 43.60 0.46 13.51
CA SER A 19 42.91 -0.74 13.99
C SER A 19 41.41 -0.44 13.96
N LYS A 20 40.73 -0.90 12.92
CA LYS A 20 39.28 -0.89 12.82
C LYS A 20 38.69 -1.88 13.83
N ALA A 21 38.31 -1.37 15.00
CA ALA A 21 37.40 -2.04 15.91
C ALA A 21 35.99 -1.50 15.66
N VAL A 22 35.11 -2.41 15.28
CA VAL A 22 33.68 -2.23 15.05
C VAL A 22 33.00 -1.90 16.39
N GLN A 23 32.32 -0.76 16.46
CA GLN A 23 31.52 -0.35 17.60
C GLN A 23 30.07 -0.83 17.44
N GLU A 24 29.56 -1.45 18.51
CA GLU A 24 28.14 -1.64 18.79
C GLU A 24 27.46 -0.26 19.00
N PRO A 25 26.23 -0.03 18.54
CA PRO A 25 25.50 1.18 18.88
C PRO A 25 24.88 1.04 20.27
N THR A 26 25.44 1.82 21.20
CA THR A 26 24.85 2.13 22.49
C THR A 26 23.68 3.11 22.34
N SER A 27 22.68 2.91 23.18
CA SER A 27 21.46 3.69 23.35
C SER A 27 21.73 5.17 23.65
N PHE A 28 21.18 6.07 22.84
CA PHE A 28 21.09 7.50 23.15
C PHE A 28 19.74 7.80 23.82
N HIS A 29 19.73 7.84 25.15
CA HIS A 29 18.77 8.65 25.91
C HIS A 29 19.15 10.11 25.74
N THR A 30 18.23 10.94 25.24
CA THR A 30 18.33 12.40 25.39
C THR A 30 17.14 12.85 26.21
N GLU A 31 17.39 13.00 27.51
CA GLU A 31 16.56 13.80 28.40
C GLU A 31 16.92 15.27 28.14
N PHE A 32 15.93 16.08 27.77
CA PHE A 32 15.99 17.52 28.02
C PHE A 32 14.64 17.97 28.59
N SER A 33 14.72 18.43 29.82
CA SER A 33 13.63 18.98 30.61
C SER A 33 13.20 20.37 30.11
N GLY A 34 11.89 20.54 29.94
CA GLY A 34 11.10 21.67 30.41
C GLY A 34 11.54 23.11 30.10
N SER A 35 10.78 23.78 29.24
CA SER A 35 10.40 25.18 29.49
C SER A 35 8.98 25.45 29.00
N ARG A 36 8.24 26.14 29.88
CA ARG A 36 6.80 26.32 29.96
C ARG A 36 6.39 27.61 29.26
N ARG A 37 5.46 27.56 28.31
CA ARG A 37 4.53 28.66 27.99
C ARG A 37 3.17 28.08 27.57
N GLN A 38 2.13 28.57 28.25
CA GLN A 38 0.73 28.17 28.10
C GLN A 38 0.04 29.01 27.03
N ASN A 39 -1.00 28.39 26.45
CA ASN A 39 -2.20 28.93 25.82
C ASN A 39 -2.04 29.78 24.55
N ASP A 40 -2.49 29.24 23.41
CA ASP A 40 -3.73 29.70 22.76
C ASP A 40 -4.15 28.73 21.63
N GLU A 41 -5.45 28.33 21.67
CA GLU A 41 -6.37 28.08 20.51
C GLU A 41 -6.09 26.88 19.57
N GLN A 42 -6.30 25.62 19.97
CA GLN A 42 -7.56 24.84 20.06
C GLN A 42 -8.45 24.66 18.80
N ASP A 43 -8.19 25.32 17.66
CA ASP A 43 -9.05 25.17 16.46
C ASP A 43 -8.32 24.61 15.21
N GLN A 44 -7.09 24.11 15.34
CA GLN A 44 -6.31 23.55 14.21
C GLN A 44 -6.05 22.04 14.33
N ASP A 45 -6.44 21.40 15.42
CA ASP A 45 -6.09 20.01 15.70
C ASP A 45 -6.96 19.00 14.92
N GLU A 46 -8.22 19.32 14.59
CA GLU A 46 -9.11 18.36 13.91
C GLU A 46 -8.78 18.13 12.42
N LEU A 47 -8.16 19.09 11.73
CA LEU A 47 -7.81 18.98 10.31
C LEU A 47 -6.41 18.40 10.04
N SER A 48 -5.54 18.40 11.05
CA SER A 48 -4.17 17.87 10.96
C SER A 48 -4.05 16.38 11.34
N GLU A 49 -5.06 15.86 12.04
CA GLU A 49 -5.11 14.48 12.51
C GLU A 49 -5.38 13.46 11.37
N ILE A 50 -5.99 13.91 10.26
CA ILE A 50 -6.36 13.03 9.12
C ILE A 50 -5.18 12.80 8.15
N LEU A 51 -4.19 13.70 8.09
CA LEU A 51 -3.10 13.64 7.11
C LEU A 51 -1.78 13.05 7.65
N THR A 52 -1.74 12.70 8.94
CA THR A 52 -0.54 12.14 9.60
C THR A 52 -0.69 10.70 10.06
N GLU A 53 -1.77 10.02 9.70
CA GLU A 53 -1.84 8.56 9.80
C GLU A 53 -0.97 7.94 8.70
N LYS A 54 0.35 7.96 8.90
CA LYS A 54 1.23 6.97 8.27
C LYS A 54 0.58 5.60 8.56
N PRO A 55 0.36 4.74 7.54
CA PRO A 55 -0.26 3.45 7.77
C PRO A 55 0.54 2.76 8.87
N LYS A 56 -0.10 2.52 10.03
CA LYS A 56 0.50 1.82 11.16
C LYS A 56 1.08 0.55 10.57
N ALA A 57 2.40 0.48 10.47
CA ALA A 57 3.08 -0.67 9.90
C ALA A 57 2.62 -1.86 10.73
N GLN A 58 1.70 -2.65 10.17
CA GLN A 58 1.23 -3.87 10.79
C GLN A 58 2.50 -4.67 11.00
N GLY A 59 2.94 -4.73 12.26
CA GLY A 59 4.23 -5.27 12.62
C GLY A 59 4.22 -6.73 12.22
N TYR A 60 4.78 -7.03 11.05
CA TYR A 60 4.86 -8.40 10.58
C TYR A 60 5.57 -9.22 11.66
N PRO A 61 5.08 -10.43 11.98
CA PRO A 61 5.72 -11.28 12.96
C PRO A 61 7.16 -11.54 12.50
N HIS A 62 8.13 -10.97 13.21
CA HIS A 62 9.54 -11.18 12.97
C HIS A 62 10.07 -12.19 13.99
N LEU A 63 10.98 -13.05 13.54
CA LEU A 63 11.64 -13.99 14.43
C LEU A 63 12.69 -13.24 15.27
N ALA A 64 12.43 -13.11 16.57
CA ALA A 64 13.42 -12.60 17.51
C ALA A 64 14.37 -13.73 17.96
N HIS A 65 15.66 -13.43 18.09
CA HIS A 65 16.61 -14.39 18.65
C HIS A 65 16.30 -14.62 20.14
N ARG A 66 16.15 -15.87 20.55
CA ARG A 66 15.86 -16.23 21.94
C ARG A 66 16.98 -17.08 22.51
N ILE A 67 17.75 -16.51 23.43
CA ILE A 67 18.78 -17.24 24.18
C ILE A 67 18.07 -18.00 25.32
N ARG A 68 18.35 -19.30 25.44
CA ARG A 68 17.85 -20.15 26.53
C ARG A 68 19.04 -20.79 27.22
N ASN A 69 19.11 -20.68 28.54
CA ASN A 69 20.11 -21.36 29.35
C ASN A 69 19.64 -22.81 29.59
N ILE A 70 20.48 -23.78 29.26
CA ILE A 70 20.17 -25.21 29.39
C ILE A 70 21.05 -25.77 30.51
N PRO A 71 20.46 -26.35 31.58
CA PRO A 71 21.24 -26.97 32.65
C PRO A 71 22.04 -28.17 32.13
N GLN A 72 23.22 -28.39 32.69
CA GLN A 72 24.14 -29.46 32.26
C GLN A 72 23.53 -30.86 32.40
N GLU A 73 22.62 -31.06 33.36
CA GLU A 73 21.89 -32.32 33.55
C GLU A 73 21.02 -32.67 32.34
N ILE A 74 20.39 -31.66 31.71
CA ILE A 74 19.59 -31.88 30.49
C ILE A 74 20.50 -32.22 29.31
N VAL A 75 21.71 -31.65 29.28
CA VAL A 75 22.71 -31.96 28.25
C VAL A 75 23.16 -33.40 28.39
N THR A 76 23.52 -33.87 29.59
CA THR A 76 23.99 -35.24 29.77
C THR A 76 22.87 -36.28 29.66
N SER A 77 21.64 -35.94 30.06
CA SER A 77 20.52 -36.89 30.07
C SER A 77 19.75 -36.97 28.75
N LYS A 78 19.56 -35.84 28.04
CA LYS A 78 18.70 -35.78 26.84
C LYS A 78 19.47 -35.68 25.54
N TRP A 79 20.75 -35.30 25.57
CA TRP A 79 21.51 -35.16 24.33
C TRP A 79 22.22 -36.48 24.04
N SER A 80 21.92 -37.03 22.87
CA SER A 80 22.52 -38.28 22.39
C SER A 80 23.78 -37.98 21.58
N PRO A 81 24.78 -38.87 21.56
CA PRO A 81 25.80 -38.83 20.53
C PRO A 81 25.16 -38.92 19.13
N PRO A 82 25.79 -38.32 18.09
CA PRO A 82 25.30 -38.36 16.72
C PRO A 82 25.21 -39.79 16.19
N SER A 83 24.16 -40.07 15.42
CA SER A 83 24.08 -41.32 14.66
C SER A 83 25.22 -41.42 13.63
N GLN A 84 25.60 -42.64 13.26
CA GLN A 84 26.67 -42.87 12.28
C GLN A 84 26.43 -42.14 10.96
N GLN A 85 25.17 -42.12 10.48
CA GLN A 85 24.80 -41.38 9.27
C GLN A 85 25.13 -39.89 9.34
N VAL A 86 24.86 -39.24 10.49
CA VAL A 86 25.19 -37.83 10.69
C VAL A 86 26.69 -37.62 10.73
N GLN A 87 27.44 -38.56 11.31
CA GLN A 87 28.90 -38.49 11.33
C GLN A 87 29.49 -38.57 9.91
N ASP A 88 28.94 -39.44 9.06
CA ASP A 88 29.35 -39.59 7.65
C ASP A 88 29.02 -38.33 6.83
N GLN A 89 27.84 -37.74 7.04
CA GLN A 89 27.45 -36.48 6.38
C GLN A 89 28.35 -35.30 6.82
N VAL A 90 28.65 -35.18 8.11
CA VAL A 90 29.57 -34.15 8.62
C VAL A 90 30.99 -34.35 8.06
N ARG A 91 31.42 -35.61 7.92
CA ARG A 91 32.69 -35.94 7.27
C ARG A 91 32.71 -35.51 5.81
N GLU A 92 31.63 -35.76 5.07
CA GLU A 92 31.48 -35.29 3.69
C GLU A 92 31.62 -33.77 3.61
N ILE A 93 30.95 -33.02 4.50
CA ILE A 93 31.08 -31.55 4.59
C ILE A 93 32.53 -31.12 4.81
N PHE A 94 33.25 -31.76 5.74
CA PHE A 94 34.66 -31.45 5.97
C PHE A 94 35.53 -31.74 4.75
N THR A 95 35.26 -32.83 4.01
CA THR A 95 35.99 -33.12 2.78
C THR A 95 35.68 -32.12 1.67
N TYR A 96 34.43 -31.66 1.55
CA TYR A 96 34.03 -30.63 0.60
C TYR A 96 34.71 -29.29 0.91
N ALA A 97 34.68 -28.86 2.17
CA ALA A 97 35.36 -27.65 2.63
C ALA A 97 36.90 -27.74 2.47
N MET A 98 37.47 -28.93 2.67
CA MET A 98 38.89 -29.15 2.40
C MET A 98 39.19 -29.02 0.89
N ARG A 99 38.37 -29.60 0.02
CA ARG A 99 38.52 -29.53 -1.44
C ARG A 99 38.39 -28.11 -1.98
N SER A 100 37.57 -27.26 -1.38
CA SER A 100 37.44 -25.86 -1.81
C SER A 100 38.66 -25.00 -1.47
N VAL A 101 39.42 -25.34 -0.42
CA VAL A 101 40.57 -24.55 0.05
C VAL A 101 41.85 -24.85 -0.75
N ILE A 102 42.04 -26.10 -1.20
CA ILE A 102 43.23 -26.52 -1.97
C ILE A 102 43.47 -25.64 -3.23
N PRO A 103 42.48 -25.40 -4.10
CA PRO A 103 42.70 -24.62 -5.33
C PRO A 103 42.89 -23.12 -5.08
N THR A 104 42.58 -22.61 -3.88
CA THR A 104 42.84 -21.20 -3.56
C THR A 104 44.34 -20.92 -3.39
N ARG A 105 45.17 -21.96 -3.22
CA ARG A 105 46.62 -21.82 -3.14
C ARG A 105 47.26 -21.93 -4.53
N ARG A 106 47.98 -20.87 -4.91
CA ARG A 106 48.68 -20.79 -6.21
C ARG A 106 49.87 -21.76 -6.33
N ASP A 107 50.51 -22.10 -5.20
CA ASP A 107 51.71 -22.96 -5.17
C ASP A 107 51.32 -24.42 -4.87
N GLU A 108 51.61 -25.35 -5.80
CA GLU A 108 51.27 -26.78 -5.65
C GLU A 108 51.91 -27.43 -4.41
N ARG A 109 53.18 -27.11 -4.12
CA ARG A 109 53.89 -27.61 -2.93
C ARG A 109 53.24 -27.16 -1.63
N ARG A 110 52.78 -25.91 -1.57
CA ARG A 110 52.04 -25.40 -0.40
C ARG A 110 50.61 -25.91 -0.38
N GLY A 111 50.07 -26.32 -1.52
CA GLY A 111 48.80 -27.03 -1.66
C GLY A 111 48.87 -28.42 -1.01
N THR A 112 49.89 -29.22 -1.30
CA THR A 112 50.07 -30.55 -0.70
C THR A 112 50.36 -30.49 0.80
N GLU A 113 51.19 -29.54 1.25
CA GLU A 113 51.41 -29.30 2.68
C GLU A 113 50.10 -28.91 3.38
N ALA A 114 49.29 -28.02 2.78
CA ALA A 114 47.98 -27.68 3.30
C ALA A 114 47.06 -28.89 3.36
N GLU A 115 47.06 -29.71 2.32
CA GLU A 115 46.25 -30.90 2.24
C GLU A 115 46.56 -31.86 3.39
N ILE A 116 47.84 -32.10 3.66
CA ILE A 116 48.29 -32.97 4.76
C ILE A 116 47.84 -32.40 6.11
N LEU A 117 48.04 -31.10 6.35
CA LEU A 117 47.62 -30.44 7.59
C LEU A 117 46.09 -30.46 7.76
N LEU A 118 45.34 -30.17 6.71
CA LEU A 118 43.88 -30.19 6.73
C LEU A 118 43.35 -31.60 6.98
N ARG A 119 43.92 -32.64 6.36
CA ARG A 119 43.57 -34.04 6.66
C ARG A 119 43.78 -34.40 8.13
N GLN A 120 44.85 -33.91 8.75
CA GLN A 120 45.07 -34.12 10.18
C GLN A 120 44.02 -33.40 11.05
N VAL A 121 43.64 -32.18 10.68
CA VAL A 121 42.57 -31.44 11.35
C VAL A 121 41.23 -32.14 11.20
N VAL A 122 40.86 -32.57 10.00
CA VAL A 122 39.63 -33.33 9.73
C VAL A 122 39.57 -34.60 10.58
N ARG A 123 40.65 -35.38 10.65
CA ARG A 123 40.72 -36.57 11.55
C ARG A 123 40.53 -36.22 13.03
N LYS A 124 41.05 -35.08 13.49
CA LYS A 124 40.84 -34.62 14.87
C LYS A 124 39.39 -34.21 15.10
N LEU A 125 38.76 -33.56 14.12
CA LEU A 125 37.35 -33.15 14.15
C LEU A 125 36.42 -34.36 14.10
N GLU A 126 36.66 -35.36 13.24
CA GLU A 126 35.91 -36.62 13.20
C GLU A 126 35.84 -37.28 14.59
N ARG A 127 36.98 -37.37 15.29
CA ARG A 127 37.06 -37.90 16.65
C ARG A 127 36.36 -37.03 17.70
N ARG A 128 36.12 -35.75 17.42
CA ARG A 128 35.40 -34.83 18.33
C ARG A 128 33.91 -34.88 18.06
N VAL A 129 33.49 -34.98 16.79
CA VAL A 129 32.10 -35.11 16.38
C VAL A 129 31.47 -36.35 16.98
N SER A 130 32.15 -37.50 16.96
CA SER A 130 31.64 -38.74 17.58
C SER A 130 31.43 -38.67 19.11
N ARG A 131 32.08 -37.71 19.79
CA ARG A 131 31.96 -37.48 21.24
C ARG A 131 31.09 -36.27 21.59
N MET A 132 30.62 -35.53 20.59
CA MET A 132 29.78 -34.37 20.79
C MET A 132 28.36 -34.85 21.08
N LEU A 133 27.70 -34.24 22.06
CA LEU A 133 26.31 -34.51 22.33
C LEU A 133 25.45 -33.58 21.49
N LEU A 134 24.47 -34.12 20.78
CA LEU A 134 23.56 -33.34 19.96
C LEU A 134 22.22 -33.13 20.69
N PRO A 135 21.66 -31.91 20.65
CA PRO A 135 20.30 -31.67 21.10
C PRO A 135 19.29 -32.61 20.43
N PRO A 136 18.24 -33.05 21.12
CA PRO A 136 17.26 -34.00 20.57
C PRO A 136 16.46 -33.46 19.37
N ASN A 137 16.44 -32.13 19.18
CA ASN A 137 15.84 -31.48 18.01
C ASN A 137 16.78 -31.41 16.80
N ALA A 138 18.06 -31.79 16.93
CA ALA A 138 18.99 -31.86 15.82
C ALA A 138 18.65 -33.07 14.94
N LYS A 139 17.74 -32.88 13.99
CA LYS A 139 17.43 -33.87 12.94
C LYS A 139 18.64 -34.10 12.05
N GLY A 140 18.84 -35.35 11.61
CA GLY A 140 19.91 -35.70 10.65
C GLY A 140 19.87 -34.87 9.36
N MET A 141 18.68 -34.48 8.92
CA MET A 141 18.47 -33.56 7.79
C MET A 141 19.22 -32.22 7.89
N HIS A 142 19.55 -31.73 9.09
CA HIS A 142 20.32 -30.50 9.24
C HIS A 142 21.81 -30.66 8.91
N PHE A 143 22.30 -31.90 8.83
CA PHE A 143 23.68 -32.22 8.52
C PHE A 143 23.87 -32.71 7.08
N ASP A 144 22.78 -32.98 6.36
CA ASP A 144 22.82 -33.29 4.94
C ASP A 144 23.01 -32.01 4.11
N LEU A 145 24.20 -31.84 3.54
CA LEU A 145 24.54 -30.68 2.73
C LEU A 145 23.65 -30.58 1.48
N ASN A 146 23.41 -31.70 0.80
CA ASN A 146 22.66 -31.70 -0.46
C ASN A 146 21.19 -31.35 -0.20
N GLN A 147 20.61 -31.92 0.86
CA GLN A 147 19.23 -31.61 1.24
C GLN A 147 19.07 -30.16 1.70
N LEU A 148 20.07 -29.61 2.41
CA LEU A 148 20.06 -28.20 2.83
C LEU A 148 20.19 -27.26 1.63
N LEU A 149 21.05 -27.57 0.65
CA LEU A 149 21.21 -26.83 -0.58
C LEU A 149 19.93 -26.85 -1.43
N GLU A 150 19.28 -28.02 -1.56
CA GLU A 150 18.02 -28.11 -2.30
C GLU A 150 16.91 -27.32 -1.62
N ARG A 151 16.79 -27.41 -0.29
CA ARG A 151 15.86 -26.55 0.47
C ARG A 151 16.17 -25.08 0.26
N ASN A 152 17.44 -24.69 0.27
CA ASN A 152 17.84 -23.30 0.05
C ASN A 152 17.45 -22.84 -1.36
N ARG A 153 17.70 -23.65 -2.39
CA ARG A 153 17.27 -23.39 -3.77
C ARG A 153 15.74 -23.23 -3.89
N ILE A 154 14.97 -24.07 -3.21
CA ILE A 154 13.49 -23.95 -3.16
C ILE A 154 13.08 -22.64 -2.47
N LEU A 155 13.73 -22.27 -1.37
CA LEU A 155 13.44 -21.01 -0.70
C LEU A 155 13.81 -19.81 -1.56
N GLU A 156 14.94 -19.86 -2.27
CA GLU A 156 15.35 -18.82 -3.22
C GLU A 156 14.41 -18.72 -4.42
N SER A 157 13.90 -19.84 -4.93
CA SER A 157 12.93 -19.88 -6.02
C SER A 157 11.58 -19.28 -5.63
N HIS A 158 11.22 -19.28 -4.34
CA HIS A 158 10.04 -18.57 -3.83
C HIS A 158 10.33 -17.11 -3.47
N LEU A 159 11.50 -16.84 -2.89
CA LEU A 159 11.89 -15.48 -2.46
C LEU A 159 12.09 -14.54 -3.66
N THR A 160 12.69 -15.03 -4.75
CA THR A 160 13.01 -14.19 -5.92
C THR A 160 11.75 -13.67 -6.64
N PRO A 161 10.74 -14.50 -6.94
CA PRO A 161 9.48 -14.01 -7.50
C PRO A 161 8.71 -13.12 -6.53
N ALA A 162 8.71 -13.44 -5.22
CA ALA A 162 8.03 -12.63 -4.23
C ALA A 162 8.65 -11.24 -4.10
N THR A 163 9.98 -11.13 -4.12
CA THR A 163 10.69 -9.84 -4.11
C THR A 163 10.39 -9.05 -5.39
N HIS A 164 10.44 -9.67 -6.56
CA HIS A 164 10.08 -9.02 -7.83
C HIS A 164 8.61 -8.55 -7.87
N ALA A 165 7.67 -9.37 -7.37
CA ALA A 165 6.26 -9.00 -7.27
C ALA A 165 6.07 -7.78 -6.35
N ASN A 166 6.75 -7.75 -5.19
CA ASN A 166 6.72 -6.59 -4.31
C ASN A 166 7.32 -5.33 -4.97
N GLU A 167 8.37 -5.46 -5.78
CA GLU A 167 8.92 -4.34 -6.55
C GLU A 167 7.95 -3.83 -7.62
N LEU A 168 7.24 -4.72 -8.31
CA LEU A 168 6.21 -4.35 -9.27
C LEU A 168 5.06 -3.60 -8.58
N LEU A 169 4.55 -4.14 -7.46
CA LEU A 169 3.48 -3.50 -6.69
C LEU A 169 3.92 -2.12 -6.18
N LYS A 170 5.16 -1.96 -5.72
CA LYS A 170 5.70 -0.65 -5.31
C LYS A 170 5.77 0.34 -6.48
N LYS A 171 6.09 -0.12 -7.69
CA LYS A 171 6.09 0.73 -8.89
C LYS A 171 4.67 1.15 -9.25
N GLU A 172 3.71 0.23 -9.15
CA GLU A 172 2.32 0.51 -9.46
C GLU A 172 1.70 1.48 -8.45
N ILE A 173 1.98 1.30 -7.15
CA ILE A 173 1.57 2.25 -6.11
C ILE A 173 2.09 3.65 -6.42
N LYS A 174 3.38 3.79 -6.77
CA LYS A 174 3.95 5.09 -7.13
C LYS A 174 3.28 5.71 -8.35
N ARG A 175 2.92 4.90 -9.35
CA ARG A 175 2.19 5.37 -10.52
C ARG A 175 0.81 5.88 -10.14
N ALA A 176 0.05 5.09 -9.36
CA ALA A 176 -1.27 5.48 -8.87
C ALA A 176 -1.22 6.73 -7.99
N GLU A 177 -0.21 6.87 -7.13
CA GLU A 177 0.01 8.08 -6.32
C GLU A 177 0.26 9.33 -7.17
N LEU A 178 1.01 9.19 -8.27
CA LEU A 178 1.24 10.29 -9.21
C LEU A 178 -0.04 10.68 -9.96
N GLU A 179 -0.77 9.70 -10.50
CA GLU A 179 -2.05 9.92 -11.20
C GLU A 179 -3.08 10.59 -10.26
N LEU A 180 -3.18 10.10 -9.01
CA LEU A 180 -4.04 10.69 -7.98
C LEU A 180 -3.63 12.13 -7.63
N ALA A 181 -2.33 12.43 -7.57
CA ALA A 181 -1.86 13.78 -7.33
C ALA A 181 -2.27 14.75 -8.45
N ASP A 182 -2.23 14.30 -9.71
CA ASP A 182 -2.68 15.09 -10.86
C ASP A 182 -4.21 15.29 -10.85
N GLU A 183 -4.99 14.25 -10.53
CA GLU A 183 -6.44 14.36 -10.38
C GLU A 183 -6.83 15.35 -9.27
N LYS A 184 -6.12 15.32 -8.12
CA LYS A 184 -6.33 16.29 -7.04
C LYS A 184 -6.04 17.73 -7.47
N ARG A 185 -4.98 17.94 -8.28
CA ARG A 185 -4.67 19.27 -8.84
C ARG A 185 -5.80 19.73 -9.77
N ASN A 186 -6.24 18.88 -10.69
CA ASN A 186 -7.34 19.18 -11.61
C ASN A 186 -8.64 19.50 -10.87
N LEU A 187 -8.98 18.73 -9.84
CA LEU A 187 -10.15 19.00 -9.00
C LEU A 187 -10.05 20.36 -8.31
N ALA A 188 -8.89 20.67 -7.72
CA ALA A 188 -8.68 21.97 -7.07
C ALA A 188 -8.85 23.13 -8.06
N GLU A 189 -8.32 23.00 -9.28
CA GLU A 189 -8.53 23.99 -10.34
C GLU A 189 -10.01 24.15 -10.70
N LEU A 190 -10.73 23.04 -10.92
CA LEU A 190 -12.16 23.05 -11.20
C LEU A 190 -12.98 23.66 -10.06
N GLU A 191 -12.64 23.38 -8.80
CA GLU A 191 -13.29 24.01 -7.65
C GLU A 191 -13.09 25.52 -7.63
N THR A 192 -11.87 25.99 -7.90
CA THR A 192 -11.60 27.44 -7.97
C THR A 192 -12.37 28.10 -9.11
N ASN A 193 -12.46 27.44 -10.27
CA ASN A 193 -13.21 27.90 -11.43
C ASN A 193 -14.73 27.90 -11.17
N LEU A 194 -15.27 26.87 -10.50
CA LEU A 194 -16.68 26.85 -10.11
C LEU A 194 -16.99 27.94 -9.09
N LYS A 195 -16.08 28.20 -8.13
CA LYS A 195 -16.24 29.28 -7.15
C LYS A 195 -16.24 30.65 -7.85
N SER A 196 -15.32 30.91 -8.78
CA SER A 196 -15.30 32.16 -9.54
C SER A 196 -16.53 32.32 -10.44
N ALA A 197 -16.92 31.27 -11.17
CA ALA A 197 -18.12 31.27 -12.01
C ALA A 197 -19.40 31.51 -11.20
N ARG A 198 -19.55 30.87 -10.02
CA ARG A 198 -20.67 31.15 -9.10
C ARG A 198 -20.68 32.59 -8.61
N LEU A 199 -19.51 33.19 -8.34
CA LEU A 199 -19.42 34.59 -7.96
C LEU A 199 -19.82 35.52 -9.11
N GLU A 200 -19.45 35.19 -10.35
CA GLU A 200 -19.85 35.93 -11.55
C GLU A 200 -21.33 35.80 -11.84
N GLN A 201 -21.89 34.59 -11.77
CA GLN A 201 -23.32 34.35 -11.89
C GLN A 201 -24.09 35.16 -10.83
N LYS A 202 -23.65 35.13 -9.56
CA LYS A 202 -24.23 35.98 -8.50
C LYS A 202 -24.07 37.48 -8.73
N LYS A 203 -23.19 37.93 -9.63
CA LYS A 203 -23.11 39.34 -10.05
C LYS A 203 -24.07 39.61 -11.21
N GLN A 204 -24.19 38.68 -12.16
CA GLN A 204 -25.13 38.76 -13.28
C GLN A 204 -26.59 38.66 -12.83
N ASP A 205 -26.90 37.79 -11.88
CA ASP A 205 -28.22 37.62 -11.27
C ASP A 205 -28.62 38.80 -10.37
N ARG A 206 -27.71 39.75 -10.09
CA ARG A 206 -28.10 40.98 -9.39
C ARG A 206 -28.90 41.82 -10.38
N PRO A 207 -30.21 42.06 -10.14
CA PRO A 207 -30.95 42.97 -10.98
C PRO A 207 -30.27 44.34 -10.93
N HIS A 208 -30.26 45.04 -12.07
CA HIS A 208 -29.74 46.39 -12.17
C HIS A 208 -30.29 47.26 -11.01
N PRO A 209 -29.50 48.16 -10.39
CA PRO A 209 -29.93 48.90 -9.20
C PRO A 209 -31.25 49.68 -9.38
N LEU A 210 -31.66 49.96 -10.62
CA LEU A 210 -32.93 50.60 -10.98
C LEU A 210 -34.14 49.62 -11.05
N LEU A 211 -33.90 48.32 -11.19
CA LEU A 211 -34.91 47.24 -11.19
C LEU A 211 -35.08 46.61 -9.80
N ARG A 212 -34.36 47.12 -8.79
CA ARG A 212 -34.44 46.65 -7.41
C ARG A 212 -35.67 47.24 -6.75
N LEU A 213 -36.78 46.50 -6.78
CA LEU A 213 -38.01 46.94 -6.15
C LEU A 213 -37.82 47.04 -4.61
N PRO A 214 -38.39 48.06 -3.94
CA PRO A 214 -38.31 48.17 -2.49
C PRO A 214 -38.98 46.96 -1.84
N LYS A 215 -38.50 46.55 -0.65
CA LYS A 215 -38.97 45.33 0.06
C LYS A 215 -40.49 45.28 0.33
N ASN A 216 -41.20 46.40 0.16
CA ASN A 216 -42.65 46.53 0.34
C ASN A 216 -43.42 46.65 -0.98
N PHE A 217 -42.78 46.44 -2.14
CA PHE A 217 -43.44 46.49 -3.43
C PHE A 217 -44.20 45.18 -3.68
N LYS A 218 -45.53 45.27 -3.70
CA LYS A 218 -46.40 44.16 -4.11
C LYS A 218 -46.63 44.28 -5.62
N ILE A 219 -46.07 43.35 -6.38
CA ILE A 219 -46.43 43.18 -7.80
C ILE A 219 -47.87 42.66 -7.80
N GLN A 220 -48.83 43.49 -8.22
CA GLN A 220 -50.19 43.06 -8.46
C GLN A 220 -50.29 42.56 -9.91
N GLY A 221 -50.63 41.27 -10.07
CA GLY A 221 -51.13 40.71 -11.32
C GLY A 221 -50.09 40.30 -12.36
N ASP A 222 -49.19 39.38 -12.01
CA ASP A 222 -48.44 38.61 -13.02
C ASP A 222 -47.95 37.27 -12.43
N GLY A 223 -48.91 36.50 -11.89
CA GLY A 223 -48.63 35.12 -11.47
C GLY A 223 -48.78 34.14 -12.63
N PRO A 224 -48.16 32.94 -12.57
CA PRO A 224 -48.36 31.91 -13.59
C PRO A 224 -49.84 31.47 -13.75
N GLU A 225 -50.67 31.76 -12.74
CA GLU A 225 -52.13 31.57 -12.74
C GLU A 225 -52.88 32.62 -13.60
N ASP A 226 -52.31 33.82 -13.77
CA ASP A 226 -52.89 34.93 -14.57
C ASP A 226 -52.51 34.83 -16.05
N ILE A 227 -51.48 34.04 -16.37
CA ILE A 227 -51.19 33.61 -17.73
C ILE A 227 -52.21 32.51 -18.03
N GLY A 228 -53.34 32.85 -18.66
CA GLY A 228 -54.45 31.96 -18.98
C GLY A 228 -54.11 30.79 -19.91
N LEU A 229 -53.19 29.91 -19.50
CA LEU A 229 -52.81 28.69 -20.17
C LEU A 229 -53.87 27.64 -19.82
N ARG A 230 -54.62 27.19 -20.82
CA ARG A 230 -55.54 26.07 -20.65
C ARG A 230 -54.76 24.82 -20.25
N PRO A 231 -55.22 24.05 -19.25
CA PRO A 231 -54.67 22.73 -18.99
C PRO A 231 -54.85 21.88 -20.26
N SER A 232 -53.78 21.26 -20.73
CA SER A 232 -53.78 20.43 -21.93
C SER A 232 -54.55 19.13 -21.68
N THR A 233 -55.87 19.18 -21.83
CA THR A 233 -56.64 17.98 -22.14
C THR A 233 -56.25 17.56 -23.55
N GLY A 234 -55.89 16.29 -23.74
CA GLY A 234 -55.24 15.73 -24.93
C GLY A 234 -55.61 16.40 -26.25
N THR A 235 -54.59 16.75 -27.03
CA THR A 235 -54.70 17.33 -28.37
C THR A 235 -55.68 16.52 -29.21
N ASP A 236 -56.83 17.12 -29.51
CA ASP A 236 -57.84 16.56 -30.39
C ASP A 236 -57.29 16.62 -31.83
N MET A 237 -56.77 15.48 -32.31
CA MET A 237 -56.10 15.36 -33.62
C MET A 237 -57.05 15.56 -34.81
N SER A 238 -58.37 15.65 -34.54
CA SER A 238 -59.42 15.89 -35.53
C SER A 238 -59.30 17.25 -36.26
N VAL A 239 -58.53 18.19 -35.72
CA VAL A 239 -58.29 19.50 -36.36
C VAL A 239 -57.38 19.39 -37.60
N PHE A 240 -56.52 18.36 -37.66
CA PHE A 240 -55.64 18.12 -38.82
C PHE A 240 -56.33 17.34 -39.95
N ASP A 241 -57.33 16.52 -39.64
CA ASP A 241 -58.12 15.78 -40.64
C ASP A 241 -59.16 16.67 -41.34
N ASN A 242 -59.53 17.82 -40.77
CA ASN A 242 -60.47 18.77 -41.36
C ASN A 242 -59.88 19.67 -42.47
N PHE A 243 -58.58 19.57 -42.75
CA PHE A 243 -57.95 20.20 -43.90
C PHE A 243 -58.00 19.25 -45.11
N GLU A 244 -59.20 19.04 -45.66
CA GLU A 244 -59.43 18.14 -46.79
C GLU A 244 -58.86 18.65 -48.14
N ASN A 245 -58.25 19.85 -48.16
CA ASN A 245 -57.43 20.34 -49.27
C ASN A 245 -56.22 21.16 -48.75
N PRO A 246 -55.07 20.54 -48.47
CA PRO A 246 -53.86 21.28 -48.14
C PRO A 246 -53.24 21.89 -49.41
N ASP A 247 -52.77 23.14 -49.34
CA ASP A 247 -51.89 23.71 -50.35
C ASP A 247 -50.69 22.78 -50.59
N PRO A 248 -50.26 22.54 -51.85
CA PRO A 248 -49.25 21.54 -52.19
C PRO A 248 -47.89 21.78 -51.50
N ASP A 249 -47.61 23.00 -51.08
CA ASP A 249 -46.39 23.37 -50.38
C ASP A 249 -46.45 23.12 -48.86
N LEU A 250 -47.64 23.09 -48.26
CA LEU A 250 -47.82 22.88 -46.82
C LEU A 250 -47.99 21.40 -46.43
N GLY A 251 -48.32 20.52 -47.39
CA GLY A 251 -48.54 19.09 -47.13
C GLY A 251 -47.33 18.40 -46.50
N HIS A 252 -46.13 18.65 -47.03
CA HIS A 252 -44.90 18.05 -46.49
C HIS A 252 -44.60 18.54 -45.06
N ILE A 253 -44.85 19.81 -44.76
CA ILE A 253 -44.60 20.38 -43.43
C ILE A 253 -45.59 19.82 -42.41
N LEU A 254 -46.87 19.69 -42.78
CA LEU A 254 -47.89 19.08 -41.94
C LEU A 254 -47.60 17.60 -41.67
N GLU A 255 -47.12 16.87 -42.67
CA GLU A 255 -46.73 15.46 -42.49
C GLU A 255 -45.50 15.33 -41.58
N GLN A 256 -44.51 16.21 -41.73
CA GLN A 256 -43.35 16.28 -40.86
C GLN A 256 -43.74 16.64 -39.42
N LEU A 257 -44.67 17.59 -39.25
CA LEU A 257 -45.20 17.97 -37.94
C LEU A 257 -45.96 16.80 -37.30
N ARG A 258 -46.82 16.11 -38.05
CA ARG A 258 -47.56 14.93 -37.60
C ARG A 258 -46.60 13.83 -37.14
N ARG A 259 -45.58 13.50 -37.94
CA ARG A 259 -44.54 12.54 -37.55
C ARG A 259 -43.77 12.97 -36.31
N SER A 260 -43.48 14.26 -36.16
CA SER A 260 -42.77 14.78 -34.98
C SER A 260 -43.63 14.74 -33.71
N LEU A 261 -44.91 15.05 -33.83
CA LEU A 261 -45.87 15.01 -32.71
C LEU A 261 -46.16 13.56 -32.32
N GLU A 262 -46.33 12.66 -33.29
CA GLU A 262 -46.49 11.23 -33.07
C GLU A 262 -45.22 10.64 -32.41
N SER A 263 -44.03 11.09 -32.80
CA SER A 263 -42.78 10.72 -32.11
C SER A 263 -42.69 11.29 -30.70
N MET A 264 -43.09 12.55 -30.47
CA MET A 264 -43.09 13.13 -29.12
C MET A 264 -44.12 12.46 -28.21
N GLN A 265 -45.28 12.09 -28.75
CA GLN A 265 -46.30 11.32 -28.03
C GLN A 265 -45.81 9.92 -27.71
N ALA A 266 -45.25 9.20 -28.68
CA ALA A 266 -44.67 7.88 -28.43
C ALA A 266 -43.52 7.92 -27.41
N ASN A 267 -42.71 8.99 -27.41
CA ASN A 267 -41.68 9.21 -26.40
C ASN A 267 -42.29 9.52 -25.02
N HIS A 268 -43.37 10.29 -24.97
CA HIS A 268 -44.07 10.58 -23.72
C HIS A 268 -44.70 9.31 -23.12
N ASP A 269 -45.37 8.50 -23.93
CA ASP A 269 -45.96 7.23 -23.53
C ASP A 269 -44.90 6.25 -23.00
N GLN A 270 -43.68 6.27 -23.56
CA GLN A 270 -42.55 5.48 -23.05
C GLN A 270 -42.01 5.97 -21.70
N VAL A 271 -42.11 7.26 -21.43
CA VAL A 271 -41.67 7.87 -20.16
C VAL A 271 -42.78 7.82 -19.10
N GLN A 272 -44.04 7.72 -19.54
CA GLN A 272 -45.20 7.57 -18.67
C GLN A 272 -45.10 6.25 -17.89
N GLY A 273 -44.94 6.36 -16.57
CA GLY A 273 -44.77 5.23 -15.65
C GLY A 273 -43.34 5.05 -15.11
N ILE A 274 -42.32 5.70 -15.70
CA ILE A 274 -40.98 5.73 -15.11
C ILE A 274 -41.02 6.45 -13.75
N ASP A 275 -41.79 7.53 -13.64
CA ASP A 275 -41.96 8.25 -12.37
C ASP A 275 -42.59 7.40 -11.27
N GLU A 276 -43.54 6.53 -11.63
CA GLU A 276 -44.15 5.59 -10.69
C GLU A 276 -43.18 4.46 -10.31
N ALA A 277 -42.42 3.94 -11.27
CA ALA A 277 -41.36 2.95 -11.03
C ALA A 277 -40.24 3.51 -10.15
N ILE A 278 -39.85 4.79 -10.31
CA ILE A 278 -38.87 5.46 -9.46
C ILE A 278 -39.42 5.63 -8.04
N LYS A 279 -40.70 6.01 -7.88
CA LYS A 279 -41.33 6.09 -6.56
C LYS A 279 -41.35 4.72 -5.88
N TYR A 280 -41.70 3.67 -6.61
CA TYR A 280 -41.68 2.30 -6.10
C TYR A 280 -40.26 1.85 -5.73
N ALA A 281 -39.27 2.12 -6.57
CA ALA A 281 -37.87 1.79 -6.29
C ALA A 281 -37.33 2.54 -5.07
N LYS A 282 -37.72 3.81 -4.86
CA LYS A 282 -37.39 4.58 -3.66
C LYS A 282 -38.00 3.95 -2.41
N VAL A 283 -39.30 3.62 -2.44
CA VAL A 283 -39.96 2.95 -1.31
C VAL A 283 -39.31 1.60 -1.01
N ALA A 284 -39.01 0.79 -2.03
CA ALA A 284 -38.33 -0.48 -1.85
C ALA A 284 -36.90 -0.30 -1.29
N LEU A 285 -36.17 0.73 -1.72
CA LEU A 285 -34.87 1.07 -1.16
C LEU A 285 -34.99 1.51 0.30
N ASP A 286 -35.97 2.34 0.63
CA ASP A 286 -36.26 2.79 1.99
C ASP A 286 -36.60 1.60 2.89
N ASP A 287 -37.39 0.62 2.41
CA ASP A 287 -37.69 -0.62 3.14
C ASP A 287 -36.43 -1.47 3.39
N VAL A 288 -35.54 -1.61 2.39
CA VAL A 288 -34.29 -2.35 2.56
C VAL A 288 -33.33 -1.61 3.50
N LEU A 289 -33.22 -0.29 3.36
CA LEU A 289 -32.39 0.54 4.23
C LEU A 289 -32.89 0.51 5.68
N PHE A 290 -34.20 0.56 5.90
CA PHE A 290 -34.79 0.43 7.24
C PHE A 290 -34.47 -0.94 7.89
N ASN A 291 -34.41 -2.02 7.09
CA ASN A 291 -34.08 -3.35 7.59
C ASN A 291 -32.57 -3.57 7.83
N HIS A 292 -31.69 -2.84 7.14
CA HIS A 292 -30.24 -3.08 7.16
C HIS A 292 -29.39 -1.96 7.77
N ALA A 293 -29.92 -0.75 7.94
CA ALA A 293 -29.24 0.37 8.58
C ALA A 293 -29.60 0.43 10.07
N SER A 294 -28.61 0.73 10.91
CA SER A 294 -28.88 1.09 12.31
C SER A 294 -29.62 2.44 12.35
N SER A 295 -30.55 2.63 13.30
CA SER A 295 -31.39 3.83 13.40
C SER A 295 -30.59 5.15 13.32
N GLU A 296 -29.36 5.15 13.86
CA GLU A 296 -28.47 6.32 13.85
C GLU A 296 -27.86 6.64 12.47
N GLN A 297 -27.74 5.65 11.58
CA GLN A 297 -27.25 5.84 10.21
C GLN A 297 -28.36 6.28 9.25
N TYR A 298 -29.60 5.86 9.50
CA TYR A 298 -30.76 6.24 8.70
C TYR A 298 -31.14 7.72 8.92
N ASP A 299 -31.06 8.22 10.16
CA ASP A 299 -31.34 9.64 10.49
C ASP A 299 -30.26 10.62 9.98
N SER A 300 -29.12 10.10 9.50
CA SER A 300 -27.97 10.90 9.01
C SER A 300 -27.88 11.03 7.48
N LEU A 301 -28.73 10.32 6.73
CA LEU A 301 -28.86 10.37 5.27
C LEU A 301 -29.99 11.31 4.84
#